data_AF-A0A356ZXN4-F1
#
_entry.id   AF-A0A356ZXN4-F1
#
_cell.length_a   1.000
_cell.length_b   1.000
_cell.length_c   1.000
_cell.angle_alpha   90.00
_cell.angle_beta   90.00
_cell.angle_gamma   90.00
#
_symmetry.space_group_name_H-M   'P 1'
#
loop_
_entity.id
_entity.type
_entity.pdbx_description
1 polymer ?
#
loop_
_entity_poly.entity_id
_entity_poly.type
_entity_poly.pdbx_seq_one_letter_code
_entity_poly.pdbx_strand_id
1 'polypeptide(L)'
;MFHQILNPAHNLGLTAIFALIPFVILLGLLAGMRVTAWLSTIIGSIVTLFMAIVVWKLPIVTGLHAYILGSLTGFWFIDWITFWGVMIFNTLMLTGVFDTFKTWLVGQATADVRVQAILLAWSLGALLEGLVGFGYPWAVMAPILVGFGIV
;
A
#
# COMPACT_ATOMS: atom_id res chain seq x y z
N MET A 1 0.87 -28.77 14.78
CA MET A 1 0.19 -27.74 13.98
C MET A 1 -0.63 -26.88 14.94
N PHE A 2 -0.51 -25.55 14.89
CA PHE A 2 -1.33 -24.69 15.75
C PHE A 2 -2.81 -24.83 15.36
N HIS A 3 -3.70 -24.95 16.34
CA HIS A 3 -5.14 -24.97 16.11
C HIS A 3 -5.73 -23.64 16.59
N GLN A 4 -6.32 -22.89 15.66
CA GLN A 4 -6.77 -21.54 15.93
C GLN A 4 -7.99 -21.54 16.85
N ILE A 5 -7.89 -20.79 17.94
CA ILE A 5 -9.00 -20.59 18.88
C ILE A 5 -9.95 -19.55 18.26
N LEU A 6 -11.17 -19.96 17.91
CA LEU A 6 -12.15 -19.07 17.29
C LEU A 6 -12.76 -18.06 18.28
N ASN A 7 -12.86 -18.43 19.56
CA ASN A 7 -13.47 -17.61 20.61
C ASN A 7 -12.57 -17.56 21.87
N PRO A 8 -11.41 -16.88 21.82
CA PRO A 8 -10.47 -16.80 22.94
C PRO A 8 -11.04 -16.09 24.17
N ALA A 9 -12.00 -15.18 23.99
CA ALA A 9 -12.62 -14.43 25.09
C ALA A 9 -13.90 -15.10 25.64
N HIS A 10 -14.26 -16.30 25.16
CA HIS A 10 -15.54 -16.98 25.44
C HIS A 10 -16.81 -16.16 25.10
N ASN A 11 -16.65 -14.98 24.52
CA ASN A 11 -17.70 -14.10 24.02
C ASN A 11 -17.24 -13.57 22.65
N LEU A 12 -18.09 -13.76 21.64
CA LEU A 12 -17.82 -13.34 20.26
C LEU A 12 -17.65 -11.82 20.14
N GLY A 13 -18.43 -11.03 20.87
CA GLY A 13 -18.35 -9.57 20.85
C GLY A 13 -17.01 -9.07 21.41
N LEU A 14 -16.56 -9.65 22.53
CA LEU A 14 -15.24 -9.31 23.11
C LEU A 14 -14.10 -9.76 22.20
N THR A 15 -14.20 -10.96 21.61
CA THR A 15 -13.22 -11.44 20.64
C THR A 15 -13.12 -10.50 19.43
N ALA A 16 -14.24 -10.01 18.91
CA ALA A 16 -14.27 -9.06 17.81
C ALA A 16 -13.60 -7.72 18.19
N ILE A 17 -13.87 -7.21 19.39
CA ILE A 17 -13.22 -5.98 19.89
C ILE A 17 -11.70 -6.18 19.96
N PHE A 18 -11.22 -7.30 20.49
CA PHE A 18 -9.79 -7.59 20.54
C PHE A 18 -9.15 -7.67 19.14
N ALA A 19 -9.85 -8.27 18.18
CA ALA A 19 -9.38 -8.37 16.80
C ALA A 19 -9.30 -7.00 16.09
N LEU A 20 -10.11 -6.02 16.51
CA LEU A 20 -10.12 -4.67 15.93
C LEU A 20 -8.99 -3.77 16.46
N ILE A 21 -8.40 -4.07 17.62
CA ILE A 21 -7.40 -3.20 18.26
C ILE A 21 -6.23 -2.84 17.32
N PRO A 22 -5.58 -3.78 16.61
CA PRO A 22 -4.47 -3.42 15.71
C PRO A 22 -4.92 -2.49 14.57
N PHE A 23 -6.14 -2.68 14.04
CA PHE A 23 -6.70 -1.81 13.01
C PHE A 23 -6.98 -0.40 13.54
N VAL A 24 -7.56 -0.29 14.73
CA VAL A 24 -7.83 1.01 15.36
C VAL A 24 -6.53 1.76 15.64
N ILE A 25 -5.48 1.06 16.09
CA ILE A 25 -4.16 1.66 16.31
C ILE A 25 -3.56 2.13 14.99
N LEU A 26 -3.56 1.28 13.96
CA LEU A 26 -3.03 1.63 12.64
C LEU A 26 -3.74 2.88 12.07
N LEU A 27 -5.07 2.87 12.06
CA LEU A 27 -5.87 3.99 11.56
C LEU A 27 -5.75 5.24 12.45
N GLY A 28 -5.67 5.08 13.76
CA GLY A 28 -5.47 6.18 14.71
C GLY A 28 -4.12 6.87 14.50
N LEU A 29 -3.06 6.10 14.28
CA LEU A 29 -1.72 6.62 13.98
C LEU A 29 -1.69 7.34 12.62
N LEU A 30 -2.29 6.74 11.58
CA LEU A 30 -2.29 7.29 10.22
C LEU A 30 -3.22 8.50 10.07
N ALA A 31 -4.50 8.37 10.41
CA ALA A 31 -5.52 9.38 10.14
C ALA A 31 -5.61 10.42 11.27
N GLY A 32 -5.48 10.00 12.52
CA GLY A 32 -5.58 10.87 13.69
C GLY A 32 -4.28 11.62 13.96
N MET A 33 -3.20 10.87 14.19
CA MET A 33 -1.91 11.44 14.58
C MET A 33 -1.00 11.81 13.40
N ARG A 34 -1.37 11.43 12.17
CA ARG A 34 -0.59 11.68 10.94
C ARG A 34 0.86 11.22 11.04
N VAL A 35 1.08 10.11 11.73
CA VAL A 35 2.38 9.45 11.83
C VAL A 35 2.74 8.86 10.47
N THR A 36 4.04 8.79 10.16
CA THR A 36 4.51 8.22 8.90
C THR A 36 3.99 6.80 8.71
N ALA A 37 3.69 6.44 7.46
CA ALA A 37 3.07 5.16 7.14
C ALA A 37 3.92 3.96 7.59
N TRP A 38 5.24 4.03 7.34
CA TRP A 38 6.18 2.98 7.73
C TRP A 38 6.25 2.74 9.24
N LEU A 39 6.16 3.80 10.05
CA LEU A 39 6.21 3.67 11.51
C LEU A 39 4.87 3.13 12.05
N SER A 40 3.76 3.61 11.50
CA SER A 40 2.41 3.15 11.86
C SER A 40 2.22 1.67 11.57
N THR A 41 2.72 1.17 10.43
CA THR A 41 2.65 -0.25 10.07
C THR A 41 3.51 -1.13 10.97
N ILE A 42 4.73 -0.70 11.33
CA ILE A 42 5.58 -1.44 12.29
C ILE A 42 4.92 -1.52 13.66
N ILE A 43 4.38 -0.41 14.18
CA ILE A 43 3.71 -0.41 15.47
C ILE A 43 2.48 -1.33 15.43
N GLY A 44 1.66 -1.20 14.39
CA GLY A 44 0.47 -2.05 14.21
C GLY A 44 0.80 -3.53 14.07
N SER A 45 1.89 -3.89 13.38
CA SER A 45 2.32 -5.28 13.19
C SER A 45 2.82 -5.89 14.50
N ILE A 46 3.58 -5.14 15.29
CA ILE A 46 4.04 -5.56 16.63
C ILE A 46 2.85 -5.78 17.55
N VAL A 47 1.87 -4.86 17.56
CA VAL A 47 0.65 -5.02 18.36
C VAL A 47 -0.13 -6.25 17.90
N THR A 48 -0.23 -6.49 16.60
CA THR A 48 -0.90 -7.69 16.06
C THR A 48 -0.24 -8.97 16.56
N LEU A 49 1.09 -9.05 16.50
CA LEU A 49 1.85 -10.20 16.98
C LEU A 49 1.66 -10.40 18.50
N PHE A 50 1.71 -9.30 19.27
CA PHE A 50 1.46 -9.34 20.70
C PHE A 50 0.06 -9.88 21.03
N MET A 51 -0.98 -9.38 20.35
CA MET A 51 -2.36 -9.86 20.54
C MET A 51 -2.52 -11.32 20.14
N ALA A 52 -1.88 -11.77 19.07
CA ALA A 52 -1.91 -13.17 18.64
C ALA A 52 -1.31 -14.10 19.71
N ILE A 53 -0.22 -13.70 20.36
CA ILE A 53 0.43 -14.49 21.41
C ILE A 53 -0.39 -14.47 22.70
N VAL A 54 -0.88 -13.31 23.13
CA VAL A 54 -1.54 -13.16 24.45
C VAL A 54 -2.99 -13.62 24.42
N VAL A 55 -3.77 -13.19 23.43
CA VAL A 55 -5.22 -13.46 23.36
C VAL A 55 -5.48 -14.81 22.70
N TRP A 56 -4.85 -15.09 21.56
CA TRP A 56 -5.04 -16.34 20.81
C TRP A 56 -4.10 -17.47 21.25
N LYS A 57 -3.23 -17.22 22.24
CA LYS A 57 -2.29 -18.21 22.80
C LYS A 57 -1.42 -18.86 21.72
N LEU A 58 -1.08 -18.10 20.68
CA LEU A 58 -0.22 -18.57 19.60
C LEU A 58 1.18 -18.88 20.17
N PRO A 59 1.75 -20.08 19.95
CA PRO A 59 3.11 -20.38 20.36
C PRO A 59 4.10 -19.35 19.78
N ILE A 60 4.94 -18.77 20.62
CA ILE A 60 5.80 -17.63 20.28
C ILE A 60 6.65 -17.92 19.04
N VAL A 61 7.26 -19.10 18.98
CA VAL A 61 8.12 -19.50 17.83
C VAL A 61 7.30 -19.54 16.53
N THR A 62 6.11 -20.13 16.55
CA THR A 62 5.22 -20.19 15.40
C THR A 62 4.72 -18.80 14.99
N GLY A 63 4.40 -17.94 15.98
CA GLY A 63 4.00 -16.56 15.74
C GLY A 63 5.09 -15.73 15.11
N LEU A 64 6.33 -15.85 15.58
CA LEU A 64 7.49 -15.18 14.99
C LEU A 64 7.76 -15.66 13.56
N HIS A 65 7.68 -16.97 13.30
CA HIS A 65 7.83 -17.51 11.94
C HIS A 65 6.75 -16.95 11.01
N ALA A 66 5.48 -16.93 11.44
CA ALA A 66 4.38 -16.37 10.66
C ALA A 66 4.55 -14.86 10.43
N TYR A 67 4.99 -14.11 11.45
CA TYR A 67 5.27 -12.69 11.36
C TYR A 67 6.37 -12.38 10.34
N ILE A 68 7.51 -13.08 10.42
CA ILE A 68 8.64 -12.90 9.50
C ILE A 68 8.23 -13.29 8.09
N LEU A 69 7.58 -14.44 7.92
CA LEU A 69 7.13 -14.90 6.62
C LEU A 69 6.16 -13.89 5.98
N GLY A 70 5.14 -13.43 6.72
CA GLY A 70 4.19 -12.43 6.24
C GLY A 70 4.83 -11.07 5.93
N SER A 71 5.82 -10.66 6.72
CA SER A 71 6.57 -9.42 6.48
C SER A 71 7.41 -9.53 5.21
N LEU A 72 8.12 -10.65 5.02
CA LEU A 72 8.95 -10.90 3.84
C LEU A 72 8.12 -11.06 2.57
N THR A 73 6.96 -11.72 2.63
CA THR A 73 6.06 -11.83 1.47
C THR A 73 5.51 -10.47 1.09
N GLY A 74 5.02 -9.68 2.05
CA GLY A 74 4.56 -8.32 1.80
C GLY A 74 5.64 -7.43 1.19
N PHE A 75 6.83 -7.44 1.79
CA PHE A 75 8.01 -6.75 1.28
C PHE A 75 8.33 -7.18 -0.16
N TRP A 76 8.42 -8.48 -0.43
CA TRP A 76 8.73 -8.99 -1.76
C TRP A 76 7.71 -8.54 -2.82
N PHE A 77 6.41 -8.72 -2.56
CA PHE A 77 5.38 -8.39 -3.56
C PHE A 77 5.29 -6.88 -3.83
N ILE A 78 5.36 -6.04 -2.79
CA ILE A 78 5.17 -4.59 -2.94
C ILE A 78 6.44 -3.93 -3.51
N ASP A 79 7.61 -4.28 -2.98
CA ASP A 79 8.85 -3.64 -3.38
C ASP A 79 9.28 -4.05 -4.78
N TRP A 80 8.98 -5.29 -5.19
CA TRP A 80 9.26 -5.74 -6.55
C TRP A 80 8.56 -4.88 -7.60
N ILE A 81 7.27 -4.60 -7.41
CA ILE A 81 6.50 -3.76 -8.34
C ILE A 81 7.00 -2.32 -8.31
N THR A 82 7.24 -1.77 -7.11
CA THR A 82 7.72 -0.40 -6.94
C THR A 82 9.09 -0.22 -7.60
N PHE A 83 10.01 -1.17 -7.41
CA PHE A 83 11.33 -1.17 -8.03
C PHE A 83 11.25 -1.14 -9.55
N TRP A 84 10.49 -2.05 -10.16
CA TRP A 84 10.33 -2.08 -11.61
C TRP A 84 9.60 -0.85 -12.16
N GLY A 85 8.61 -0.33 -11.43
CA GLY A 85 7.94 0.92 -11.79
C GLY A 85 8.90 2.11 -11.85
N VAL A 86 9.75 2.26 -10.83
CA VAL A 86 10.80 3.30 -10.77
C VAL A 86 11.84 3.10 -11.87
N MET A 87 12.25 1.86 -12.15
CA MET A 87 13.18 1.55 -13.25
C MET A 87 12.60 1.96 -14.60
N ILE A 88 11.34 1.63 -14.89
CA ILE A 88 10.66 2.01 -16.13
C ILE A 88 10.54 3.52 -16.23
N PHE A 89 10.10 4.19 -15.15
CA PHE A 89 9.98 5.64 -15.12
C PHE A 89 11.33 6.34 -15.41
N ASN A 90 12.40 5.93 -14.72
CA ASN A 90 13.74 6.48 -14.98
C ASN A 90 14.22 6.20 -16.41
N THR A 91 13.92 5.02 -16.96
CA THR A 91 14.24 4.69 -18.36
C THR A 91 13.50 5.61 -19.32
N LEU A 92 12.20 5.87 -19.11
CA LEU A 92 11.41 6.78 -19.94
C LEU A 92 11.90 8.23 -19.87
N MET A 93 12.37 8.65 -18.69
CA MET A 93 12.99 9.97 -18.50
C MET A 93 14.33 10.07 -19.23
N LEU A 94 15.24 9.10 -19.04
CA LEU A 94 16.58 9.11 -19.65
C LEU A 94 16.54 9.01 -21.18
N THR A 95 15.55 8.29 -21.73
CA THR A 95 15.38 8.14 -23.18
C THR A 95 14.67 9.31 -23.85
N GLY A 96 14.14 10.29 -23.09
CA GLY A 96 13.36 11.42 -23.62
C GLY A 96 11.97 11.04 -24.15
N VAL A 97 11.57 9.77 -24.04
CA VAL A 97 10.24 9.29 -24.44
C VAL A 97 9.16 9.96 -23.59
N PHE A 98 9.44 10.20 -22.30
CA PHE A 98 8.51 10.91 -21.43
C PHE A 98 8.23 12.34 -21.90
N ASP A 99 9.25 13.08 -22.34
CA ASP A 99 9.06 14.44 -22.88
C ASP A 99 8.25 14.44 -24.18
N THR A 100 8.47 13.43 -25.02
CA THR A 100 7.68 13.21 -26.23
C THR A 100 6.21 12.94 -25.88
N PHE A 101 5.97 12.10 -24.86
CA PHE A 101 4.63 11.82 -24.35
C PHE A 101 3.94 13.08 -23.78
N LYS A 102 4.65 13.90 -23.00
CA LYS A 102 4.13 15.19 -22.51
C LYS A 102 3.70 16.10 -23.65
N THR A 103 4.54 16.23 -24.67
CA THR A 103 4.26 17.07 -25.84
C THR A 103 3.05 16.58 -26.63
N TRP A 104 2.96 15.25 -26.82
CA TRP A 104 1.79 14.63 -27.45
C TRP A 104 0.50 14.88 -26.67
N LEU A 105 0.53 14.75 -25.34
CA LEU A 105 -0.64 14.96 -24.48
C LEU A 105 -1.14 16.41 -24.56
N VAL A 106 -0.23 17.39 -24.53
CA VAL A 106 -0.56 18.81 -24.70
C VAL A 106 -1.17 19.07 -26.08
N GLY A 107 -0.60 18.48 -27.13
CA GLY A 107 -1.02 18.71 -28.51
C GLY A 107 -2.35 18.03 -28.88
N GLN A 108 -2.64 16.86 -28.31
CA GLN A 108 -3.80 16.03 -28.71
C GLN A 108 -4.95 16.03 -27.71
N ALA A 109 -4.68 16.21 -26.41
CA ALA A 109 -5.73 16.25 -25.40
C ALA A 109 -6.11 17.68 -25.05
N THR A 110 -5.25 18.38 -24.31
CA THR A 110 -5.48 19.76 -23.86
C THR A 110 -4.21 20.33 -23.24
N ALA A 111 -4.03 21.64 -23.31
CA ALA A 111 -2.96 22.34 -22.60
C ALA A 111 -3.29 22.64 -21.12
N ASP A 112 -4.55 22.45 -20.69
CA ASP A 112 -4.95 22.68 -19.30
C ASP A 112 -4.45 21.55 -18.39
N VAL A 113 -3.49 21.88 -17.53
CA VAL A 113 -2.85 20.94 -16.60
C VAL A 113 -3.85 20.26 -15.65
N ARG A 114 -4.95 20.94 -15.31
CA ARG A 114 -5.98 20.41 -14.41
C ARG A 114 -6.76 19.28 -15.09
N VAL A 115 -7.10 19.48 -16.37
CA VAL A 115 -7.80 18.47 -17.16
C VAL A 115 -6.86 17.30 -17.47
N GLN A 116 -5.59 17.56 -17.76
CA GLN A 116 -4.57 16.50 -17.90
C GLN A 116 -4.43 15.68 -16.62
N ALA A 117 -4.37 16.33 -15.45
CA ALA A 117 -4.29 15.65 -14.16
C ALA A 117 -5.46 14.70 -13.96
N ILE A 118 -6.68 15.14 -14.24
CA ILE A 118 -7.89 14.32 -14.13
C ILE A 118 -7.85 13.18 -15.14
N LEU A 119 -7.51 13.44 -16.41
CA LEU A 119 -7.43 12.39 -17.44
C LEU A 119 -6.42 11.30 -17.08
N LEU A 120 -5.24 11.68 -16.59
CA LEU A 120 -4.20 10.78 -16.15
C LEU A 120 -4.63 10.05 -14.87
N ALA A 121 -4.91 10.78 -13.78
CA ALA A 121 -5.24 10.19 -12.48
C ALA A 121 -6.49 9.30 -12.53
N TRP A 122 -7.51 9.72 -13.27
CA TRP A 122 -8.78 9.00 -13.38
C TRP A 122 -8.75 7.93 -14.47
N SER A 123 -8.47 8.28 -15.72
CA SER A 123 -8.64 7.34 -16.85
C SER A 123 -7.49 6.34 -16.92
N LEU A 124 -6.24 6.81 -16.88
CA LEU A 124 -5.08 5.92 -16.89
C LEU A 124 -4.94 5.19 -15.55
N GLY A 125 -5.21 5.88 -14.44
CA GLY A 125 -5.28 5.25 -13.12
C GLY A 125 -6.30 4.12 -13.05
N ALA A 126 -7.54 4.33 -13.52
CA ALA A 126 -8.56 3.29 -13.56
C ALA A 126 -8.24 2.15 -14.54
N LEU A 127 -7.59 2.45 -15.68
CA LEU A 127 -7.12 1.42 -16.61
C LEU A 127 -6.09 0.51 -15.94
N LEU A 128 -5.08 1.10 -15.29
CA LEU A 128 -4.05 0.35 -14.56
C LEU A 128 -4.67 -0.42 -13.39
N GLU A 129 -5.66 0.15 -12.70
CA GLU A 129 -6.39 -0.56 -11.64
C GLU A 129 -7.16 -1.75 -12.21
N GLY A 130 -7.81 -1.61 -13.36
CA GLY A 130 -8.52 -2.70 -14.04
C GLY A 130 -7.58 -3.80 -14.55
N LEU A 131 -6.33 -3.45 -14.89
CA LEU A 131 -5.33 -4.40 -15.39
C LEU A 131 -4.64 -5.17 -14.27
N VAL A 132 -4.41 -4.51 -13.13
CA VAL A 132 -3.60 -5.05 -12.03
C VAL A 132 -4.45 -5.47 -10.82
N GLY A 133 -5.52 -4.74 -10.49
CA GLY A 133 -6.55 -5.12 -9.51
C GLY A 133 -6.17 -5.01 -8.03
N PHE A 134 -5.09 -4.31 -7.71
CA PHE A 134 -4.50 -4.31 -6.36
C PHE A 134 -4.18 -2.92 -5.80
N GLY A 135 -4.71 -1.84 -6.37
CA GLY A 135 -4.44 -0.50 -5.86
C GLY A 135 -3.01 0.00 -6.11
N TYR A 136 -2.25 -0.60 -7.04
CA TYR A 136 -0.90 -0.17 -7.42
C TYR A 136 -0.77 0.99 -8.44
N PRO A 137 -1.81 1.51 -9.13
CA PRO A 137 -1.63 2.58 -10.12
C PRO A 137 -0.93 3.82 -9.59
N TRP A 138 -1.09 4.14 -8.30
CA TRP A 138 -0.44 5.32 -7.70
C TRP A 138 1.08 5.30 -7.86
N ALA A 139 1.71 4.12 -7.87
CA ALA A 139 3.17 3.97 -8.01
C ALA A 139 3.67 4.43 -9.39
N VAL A 140 2.82 4.36 -10.42
CA VAL A 140 3.13 4.82 -11.79
C VAL A 140 2.59 6.23 -12.01
N MET A 141 1.36 6.50 -11.56
CA MET A 141 0.68 7.77 -11.79
C MET A 141 1.29 8.94 -11.02
N ALA A 142 1.72 8.73 -9.77
CA ALA A 142 2.28 9.82 -8.96
C ALA A 142 3.59 10.38 -9.55
N PRO A 143 4.61 9.56 -9.93
CA PRO A 143 5.80 10.08 -10.59
C PRO A 143 5.51 10.80 -11.91
N ILE A 144 4.53 10.32 -12.69
CA ILE A 144 4.10 10.99 -13.93
C ILE A 144 3.55 12.38 -13.59
N LEU A 145 2.59 12.47 -12.68
CA LEU A 145 1.97 13.75 -12.28
C LEU A 145 3.00 14.74 -11.72
N VAL A 146 3.96 14.27 -10.92
CA VAL A 146 5.11 15.07 -10.45
C VAL A 146 5.97 15.54 -11.63
N GLY A 147 6.25 14.67 -12.59
CA GLY A 147 6.99 15.02 -13.82
C GLY A 147 6.29 16.04 -14.72
N PHE A 148 4.98 16.22 -14.57
CA PHE A 148 4.18 17.29 -15.19
C PHE A 148 4.10 18.57 -14.32
N GLY A 149 4.65 18.57 -13.10
CA GLY A 149 4.62 19.70 -12.17
C GLY A 149 3.30 19.87 -11.41
N ILE A 150 2.52 18.80 -11.26
CA ILE A 150 1.15 18.83 -10.71
C ILE A 150 1.12 18.54 -9.19
N VAL A 151 2.26 18.35 -8.55
CA VAL A 151 2.38 18.07 -7.11
C VAL A 151 3.48 18.94 -6.50
#